data_AF-A0AB34JRU4-F1
#
_entry.id   AF-A0AB34JRU4-F1
#
_cell.length_a   1.000
_cell.length_b   1.000
_cell.length_c   1.000
_cell.angle_alpha   90.00
_cell.angle_beta   90.00
_cell.angle_gamma   90.00
#
_symmetry.space_group_name_H-M   'P 1'
#
loop_
_entity.id
_entity.type
_entity.pdbx_description
1 polymer ?
#
loop_
_entity_poly.entity_id
_entity_poly.type
_entity_poly.pdbx_seq_one_letter_code
_entity_poly.pdbx_strand_id
1 'polypeptide(L)'
;MAEEVTAQAEFPWAKLGTDWKQVKGTGKVIASGMLAEERCAVSSIHVAHGVRYFMFNINTSALPDGHMFLGVAAFNGGSTDFQAPCKTWAFNPPTGNLYIGEKIDEHGSEQMKKHFFADKDESLLDRMPGSTCLAKVDMDAKTLEFSINGNEFIDAGVTLPDEGVRPFCFLYHENDSITLTEVDASGFGSGGVSRPSTAGTDSGIA
;
A
#
# COMPACT_ATOMS: atom_id res chain seq x y z
N MET A 1 -34.42 -17.84 8.40
CA MET A 1 -33.19 -18.65 8.23
C MET A 1 -32.04 -17.69 8.45
N ALA A 2 -31.22 -17.92 9.48
CA ALA A 2 -30.08 -17.06 9.77
C ALA A 2 -28.96 -17.40 8.78
N GLU A 3 -28.43 -16.39 8.11
CA GLU A 3 -27.31 -16.51 7.20
C GLU A 3 -26.07 -16.87 8.03
N GLU A 4 -25.52 -18.06 7.76
CA GLU A 4 -24.33 -18.55 8.42
C GLU A 4 -23.14 -17.74 7.92
N VAL A 5 -22.74 -16.72 8.69
CA VAL A 5 -21.54 -15.92 8.40
C VAL A 5 -20.34 -16.84 8.61
N THR A 6 -19.83 -17.39 7.52
CA THR A 6 -18.58 -18.15 7.49
C THR A 6 -17.48 -17.23 8.03
N ALA A 7 -16.90 -17.61 9.17
CA ALA A 7 -15.78 -16.89 9.74
C ALA A 7 -14.65 -16.81 8.70
N GLN A 8 -14.33 -15.58 8.25
CA GLN A 8 -13.15 -15.33 7.42
C GLN A 8 -11.92 -15.90 8.14
N ALA A 9 -11.16 -16.75 7.45
CA ALA A 9 -10.01 -17.48 7.97
C ALA A 9 -9.04 -16.56 8.73
N GLU A 10 -8.53 -17.02 9.87
CA GLU A 10 -7.57 -16.29 10.69
C GLU A 10 -6.24 -16.06 9.92
N PHE A 11 -5.64 -14.86 10.08
CA PHE A 11 -4.64 -14.29 9.17
C PHE A 11 -3.23 -14.32 9.81
N PRO A 12 -2.34 -15.26 9.44
CA PRO A 12 -0.98 -15.28 9.98
C PRO A 12 -0.05 -14.32 9.21
N TRP A 13 0.25 -13.15 9.77
CA TRP A 13 1.33 -12.30 9.27
C TRP A 13 2.67 -12.76 9.82
N ALA A 14 3.71 -12.70 8.99
CA ALA A 14 5.07 -12.97 9.43
C ALA A 14 5.73 -11.67 9.92
N LYS A 15 6.26 -11.71 11.14
CA LYS A 15 6.78 -10.57 11.90
C LYS A 15 8.19 -10.17 11.49
N LEU A 16 8.46 -8.85 11.42
CA LEU A 16 9.66 -8.18 11.94
C LEU A 16 9.29 -6.73 12.32
N GLY A 17 9.56 -6.33 13.57
CA GLY A 17 9.51 -4.96 14.15
C GLY A 17 8.34 -4.03 13.83
N THR A 18 7.21 -4.59 13.43
CA THR A 18 5.94 -3.89 13.35
C THR A 18 4.95 -4.54 14.32
N ASP A 19 4.40 -3.74 15.23
CA ASP A 19 3.24 -4.18 16.01
C ASP A 19 2.07 -4.23 15.05
N TRP A 20 1.41 -5.39 14.96
CA TRP A 20 0.19 -5.50 14.19
C TRP A 20 -0.95 -6.08 15.00
N LYS A 21 -2.14 -5.57 14.71
CA LYS A 21 -3.38 -6.09 15.25
C LYS A 21 -4.30 -6.40 14.10
N GLN A 22 -4.57 -7.69 13.92
CA GLN A 22 -5.68 -8.09 13.08
C GLN A 22 -6.99 -7.73 13.78
N VAL A 23 -7.89 -7.08 13.05
CA VAL A 23 -9.25 -6.86 13.52
C VAL A 23 -10.03 -8.14 13.24
N LYS A 24 -10.38 -8.85 14.31
CA LYS A 24 -11.03 -10.16 14.24
C LYS A 24 -12.31 -10.08 13.39
N GLY A 25 -12.43 -10.96 12.40
CA GLY A 25 -13.62 -11.08 11.55
C GLY A 25 -13.79 -10.02 10.46
N THR A 26 -12.77 -9.21 10.16
CA THR A 26 -12.90 -8.14 9.14
C THR A 26 -11.84 -8.16 8.03
N GLY A 27 -10.89 -9.09 8.08
CA GLY A 27 -9.72 -9.12 7.19
C GLY A 27 -8.86 -7.85 7.19
N LYS A 28 -8.97 -7.03 8.24
CA LYS A 28 -8.20 -5.80 8.40
C LYS A 28 -6.98 -6.04 9.27
N VAL A 29 -5.87 -5.44 8.88
CA VAL A 29 -4.63 -5.46 9.66
C VAL A 29 -4.20 -4.04 9.88
N ILE A 30 -4.02 -3.68 11.15
CA ILE A 30 -3.37 -2.44 11.55
C ILE A 30 -1.90 -2.78 11.75
N ALA A 31 -1.01 -2.18 10.98
CA ALA A 31 0.45 -2.31 11.17
C ALA A 31 1.00 -0.98 11.70
N SER A 32 1.94 -1.02 12.64
CA SER A 32 2.57 0.16 13.25
C SER A 32 4.09 0.01 13.33
N GLY A 33 4.84 1.01 12.88
CA GLY A 33 6.32 1.01 12.95
C GLY A 33 6.83 1.04 14.39
N MET A 34 7.87 0.28 14.70
CA MET A 34 8.60 0.33 15.97
C MET A 34 10.01 0.92 15.80
N LEU A 35 10.63 1.36 16.91
CA LEU A 35 11.98 1.97 16.98
C LEU A 35 13.16 1.11 16.46
N ALA A 36 12.94 -0.12 16.00
CA ALA A 36 14.00 -1.06 15.62
C ALA A 36 14.20 -1.17 14.10
N GLU A 37 15.28 -1.85 13.70
CA GLU A 37 15.78 -2.10 12.34
C GLU A 37 14.83 -2.90 11.42
N GLU A 38 13.60 -3.11 11.87
CA GLU A 38 12.65 -4.08 11.36
C GLU A 38 11.34 -3.38 11.03
N ARG A 39 11.20 -2.87 9.80
CA ARG A 39 10.20 -1.85 9.44
C ARG A 39 9.19 -2.34 8.40
N CYS A 40 9.17 -3.63 8.10
CA CYS A 40 8.37 -4.17 7.00
C CYS A 40 7.36 -5.21 7.47
N ALA A 41 6.28 -5.34 6.72
CA ALA A 41 5.29 -6.38 6.91
C ALA A 41 4.84 -6.94 5.55
N VAL A 42 4.70 -8.26 5.49
CA VAL A 42 4.14 -8.97 4.33
C VAL A 42 2.93 -9.77 4.77
N SER A 43 1.87 -9.68 3.97
CA SER A 43 0.66 -10.45 4.20
C SER A 43 0.88 -11.92 3.81
N SER A 44 0.13 -12.84 4.43
CA SER A 44 0.02 -14.23 3.98
C SER A 44 -0.85 -14.41 2.74
N ILE A 45 -1.54 -13.35 2.29
CA ILE A 45 -2.38 -13.41 1.10
C ILE A 45 -1.48 -13.61 -0.12
N HIS A 46 -1.56 -14.79 -0.70
CA HIS A 46 -0.88 -15.15 -1.93
C HIS A 46 -1.82 -14.97 -3.11
N VAL A 47 -1.47 -14.05 -4.01
CA VAL A 47 -2.17 -13.84 -5.28
C VAL A 47 -1.36 -14.52 -6.37
N ALA A 48 -1.84 -15.68 -6.82
CA ALA A 48 -1.21 -16.46 -7.89
C ALA A 48 -1.94 -16.33 -9.25
N HIS A 49 -3.20 -15.91 -9.24
CA HIS A 49 -4.07 -15.86 -10.41
C HIS A 49 -5.18 -14.82 -10.24
N GLY A 50 -5.75 -14.35 -11.36
CA GLY A 50 -6.85 -13.40 -11.38
C GLY A 50 -6.48 -11.99 -10.96
N VAL A 51 -7.52 -11.17 -10.79
CA VAL A 51 -7.42 -9.78 -10.35
C VAL A 51 -7.78 -9.67 -8.88
N ARG A 52 -6.98 -8.92 -8.11
CA ARG A 52 -7.21 -8.60 -6.70
C ARG A 52 -6.91 -7.14 -6.41
N TYR A 53 -7.57 -6.59 -5.39
CA TYR A 53 -7.42 -5.21 -4.99
C TYR A 53 -7.12 -5.10 -3.50
N PHE A 54 -6.10 -4.31 -3.16
CA PHE A 54 -5.64 -4.10 -1.80
C PHE A 54 -5.63 -2.62 -1.48
N MET A 55 -6.43 -2.22 -0.50
CA MET A 55 -6.53 -0.85 -0.03
C MET A 55 -5.69 -0.67 1.24
N PHE A 56 -4.73 0.25 1.16
CA PHE A 56 -3.90 0.73 2.26
C PHE A 56 -4.44 2.10 2.69
N ASN A 57 -5.09 2.16 3.85
CA ASN A 57 -5.50 3.42 4.47
C ASN A 57 -4.39 3.87 5.41
N ILE A 58 -3.85 5.08 5.21
CA ILE A 58 -2.82 5.62 6.09
C ILE A 58 -3.52 6.21 7.32
N ASN A 59 -3.36 5.59 8.48
CA ASN A 59 -4.01 6.09 9.70
C ASN A 59 -3.17 7.20 10.33
N THR A 60 -1.85 6.98 10.42
CA THR A 60 -0.90 7.93 10.99
C THR A 60 0.40 7.93 10.19
N SER A 61 1.05 9.08 10.15
CA SER A 61 2.44 9.22 9.68
C SER A 61 3.18 10.10 10.67
N ALA A 62 4.30 9.60 11.18
CA ALA A 62 5.01 10.23 12.29
C ALA A 62 5.80 11.46 11.86
N LEU A 63 6.35 11.42 10.64
CA LEU A 63 7.10 12.51 10.05
C LEU A 63 6.58 12.79 8.64
N PRO A 64 6.61 14.07 8.21
CA PRO A 64 6.11 14.44 6.89
C PRO A 64 7.03 13.97 5.76
N ASP A 65 8.27 13.56 6.05
CA ASP A 65 9.19 12.99 5.06
C ASP A 65 8.76 11.60 4.55
N GLY A 66 7.87 10.94 5.30
CA GLY A 66 7.05 9.80 4.90
C GLY A 66 7.82 8.72 4.14
N HIS A 67 8.82 8.15 4.80
CA HIS A 67 9.44 6.90 4.39
C HIS A 67 8.47 5.71 4.61
N MET A 68 7.31 5.77 3.95
CA MET A 68 6.27 4.77 3.94
C MET A 68 6.20 4.19 2.54
N PHE A 69 6.23 2.87 2.41
CA PHE A 69 6.19 2.19 1.12
C PHE A 69 5.08 1.15 1.14
N LEU A 70 4.15 1.24 0.18
CA LEU A 70 2.92 0.45 0.15
C LEU A 70 2.80 -0.25 -1.20
N GLY A 71 2.64 -1.57 -1.21
CA GLY A 71 2.50 -2.30 -2.46
C GLY A 71 2.53 -3.81 -2.30
N VAL A 72 3.38 -4.47 -3.09
CA VAL A 72 3.45 -5.94 -3.12
C VAL A 72 4.89 -6.45 -3.10
N ALA A 73 5.07 -7.66 -2.59
CA ALA A 73 6.31 -8.41 -2.61
C ALA A 73 6.12 -9.71 -3.40
N ALA A 74 7.18 -10.17 -4.08
CA ALA A 74 7.21 -11.46 -4.75
C ALA A 74 6.97 -12.61 -3.77
N PHE A 75 6.23 -13.63 -4.20
CA PHE A 75 6.00 -14.82 -3.41
C PHE A 75 7.14 -15.83 -3.59
N ASN A 76 8.02 -15.95 -2.59
CA ASN A 76 9.16 -16.88 -2.62
C ASN A 76 8.87 -18.14 -1.80
N GLY A 77 7.92 -18.95 -2.28
CA GLY A 77 7.61 -20.25 -1.69
C GLY A 77 7.10 -20.18 -0.24
N GLY A 78 6.43 -19.08 0.13
CA GLY A 78 5.93 -18.86 1.48
C GLY A 78 7.03 -18.53 2.50
N SER A 79 8.29 -18.38 2.08
CA SER A 79 9.35 -17.94 2.97
C SER A 79 9.03 -16.56 3.54
N THR A 80 9.20 -16.47 4.84
CA THR A 80 9.18 -15.23 5.60
C THR A 80 10.59 -14.92 6.09
N ASP A 81 11.60 -15.57 5.51
CA ASP A 81 12.98 -15.18 5.73
C ASP A 81 13.23 -13.86 5.00
N PHE A 82 13.27 -12.78 5.77
CA PHE A 82 13.37 -11.41 5.27
C PHE A 82 14.74 -11.08 4.69
N GLN A 83 15.77 -11.90 5.02
CA GLN A 83 17.10 -11.81 4.44
C GLN A 83 17.18 -12.53 3.08
N ALA A 84 16.19 -13.36 2.74
CA ALA A 84 16.14 -13.99 1.44
C ALA A 84 15.86 -12.92 0.36
N PRO A 85 16.54 -13.00 -0.81
CA PRO A 85 16.24 -12.14 -1.94
C PRO A 85 14.74 -12.24 -2.25
N CYS A 86 14.03 -11.11 -2.20
CA CYS A 86 12.60 -11.05 -2.45
C CYS A 86 12.27 -9.65 -2.96
N LYS A 87 11.85 -9.64 -4.23
CA LYS A 87 11.58 -8.41 -4.95
C LYS A 87 10.34 -7.72 -4.41
N THR A 88 10.40 -6.42 -4.20
CA THR A 88 9.26 -5.60 -3.75
C THR A 88 8.97 -4.53 -4.80
N TRP A 89 7.70 -4.14 -4.89
CA TRP A 89 7.21 -3.04 -5.72
C TRP A 89 6.27 -2.21 -4.86
N ALA A 90 6.74 -1.04 -4.43
CA ALA A 90 6.05 -0.27 -3.42
C ALA A 90 5.99 1.21 -3.77
N PHE A 91 4.80 1.77 -3.70
CA PHE A 91 4.52 3.17 -3.86
C PHE A 91 4.89 3.94 -2.59
N ASN A 92 5.61 5.06 -2.74
CA ASN A 92 5.93 6.00 -1.67
C ASN A 92 4.94 7.18 -1.72
N PRO A 93 3.99 7.30 -0.77
CA PRO A 93 2.93 8.31 -0.83
C PRO A 93 3.39 9.77 -0.86
N PRO A 94 4.35 10.23 -0.03
CA PRO A 94 4.82 11.62 -0.14
C PRO A 94 5.35 11.99 -1.53
N THR A 95 6.17 11.13 -2.11
CA THR A 95 6.90 11.47 -3.34
C THR A 95 6.14 11.08 -4.59
N GLY A 96 5.15 10.21 -4.46
CA GLY A 96 4.39 9.70 -5.59
C GLY A 96 5.14 8.66 -6.41
N ASN A 97 6.30 8.17 -5.96
CA ASN A 97 7.16 7.30 -6.77
C ASN A 97 7.00 5.81 -6.44
N LEU A 98 7.24 4.96 -7.45
CA LEU A 98 7.46 3.53 -7.24
C LEU A 98 8.91 3.26 -6.85
N TYR A 99 9.09 2.42 -5.85
CA TYR A 99 10.37 1.87 -5.44
C TYR A 99 10.39 0.36 -5.69
N ILE A 100 11.55 -0.13 -6.13
CA ILE A 100 11.78 -1.56 -6.36
C ILE A 100 12.92 -2.03 -5.48
N GLY A 101 12.60 -2.87 -4.50
CA GLY A 101 13.57 -3.52 -3.63
C GLY A 101 13.92 -4.91 -4.11
N GLU A 102 15.12 -5.37 -3.75
CA GLU A 102 15.58 -6.74 -3.98
C GLU A 102 15.46 -7.60 -2.71
N LYS A 103 15.14 -6.96 -1.57
CA LYS A 103 14.83 -7.60 -0.28
C LYS A 103 13.59 -6.95 0.34
N ILE A 104 12.95 -7.68 1.26
CA ILE A 104 11.73 -7.21 1.93
C ILE A 104 12.03 -6.10 2.94
N ASP A 105 13.22 -6.10 3.54
CA ASP A 105 13.68 -5.11 4.51
C ASP A 105 14.41 -3.91 3.88
N GLU A 106 14.40 -3.81 2.55
CA GLU A 106 14.97 -2.69 1.82
C GLU A 106 13.85 -1.80 1.22
N HIS A 107 14.00 -0.49 1.34
CA HIS A 107 13.08 0.50 0.75
C HIS A 107 13.17 0.55 -0.79
N GLY A 108 14.12 -0.17 -1.38
CA GLY A 108 14.33 -0.28 -2.80
C GLY A 108 15.07 0.89 -3.45
N SER A 109 15.40 0.70 -4.72
CA SER A 109 16.16 1.64 -5.53
C SER A 109 15.24 2.66 -6.21
N GLU A 110 15.63 3.93 -6.20
CA GLU A 110 14.94 5.05 -6.89
C GLU A 110 14.99 4.98 -8.42
N GLN A 111 15.55 3.92 -9.00
CA GLN A 111 15.87 3.85 -10.43
C GLN A 111 14.65 3.74 -11.35
N MET A 112 13.41 3.66 -10.82
CA MET A 112 12.16 3.65 -11.59
C MET A 112 11.20 4.76 -11.13
N LYS A 113 11.50 6.02 -11.48
CA LYS A 113 10.70 7.19 -11.16
C LYS A 113 9.44 7.27 -12.02
N LYS A 114 8.42 6.47 -11.70
CA LYS A 114 7.06 6.69 -12.20
C LYS A 114 6.27 7.41 -11.12
N HIS A 115 5.75 8.58 -11.47
CA HIS A 115 4.90 9.39 -10.58
C HIS A 115 3.45 8.92 -10.72
N PHE A 116 2.80 8.56 -9.62
CA PHE A 116 1.41 8.05 -9.60
C PHE A 116 0.39 9.08 -9.14
N PHE A 117 0.77 10.37 -9.07
CA PHE A 117 -0.22 11.43 -8.99
C PHE A 117 -0.62 11.91 -10.39
N ALA A 118 -1.90 12.28 -10.53
CA ALA A 118 -2.41 12.83 -11.78
C ALA A 118 -1.75 14.18 -12.11
N ASP A 119 -1.39 14.95 -11.08
CA ASP A 119 -0.58 16.15 -11.19
C ASP A 119 0.87 15.86 -10.77
N LYS A 120 1.84 16.33 -11.56
CA LYS A 120 3.27 16.10 -11.31
C LYS A 120 3.80 16.87 -10.11
N ASP A 121 3.12 17.95 -9.75
CA ASP A 121 3.44 18.75 -8.57
C ASP A 121 2.62 18.32 -7.34
N GLU A 122 1.68 17.38 -7.52
CA GLU A 122 0.93 16.82 -6.41
C GLU A 122 1.82 15.91 -5.56
N SER A 123 1.68 16.09 -4.26
CA SER A 123 2.37 15.36 -3.23
C SER A 123 1.44 15.19 -2.03
N LEU A 124 1.58 14.07 -1.33
CA LEU A 124 0.90 13.85 -0.04
C LEU A 124 1.73 14.28 1.17
N LEU A 125 2.83 15.03 0.96
CA LEU A 125 3.53 15.72 2.04
C LEU A 125 2.50 16.47 2.90
N ASP A 126 2.55 16.25 4.22
CA ASP A 126 1.63 16.77 5.25
C ASP A 126 0.14 16.34 5.14
N ARG A 127 -0.22 15.52 4.14
CA ARG A 127 -1.62 15.07 3.88
C ARG A 127 -1.77 13.55 3.86
N MET A 128 -0.75 12.82 4.32
CA MET A 128 -0.77 11.37 4.36
C MET A 128 -1.89 10.78 5.24
N PRO A 129 -2.11 11.22 6.50
CA PRO A 129 -3.18 10.65 7.32
C PRO A 129 -4.56 10.81 6.67
N GLY A 130 -5.31 9.72 6.59
CA GLY A 130 -6.60 9.64 5.91
C GLY A 130 -6.53 9.37 4.41
N SER A 131 -5.35 9.44 3.80
CA SER A 131 -5.16 9.08 2.40
C SER A 131 -5.28 7.56 2.19
N THR A 132 -5.71 7.19 0.99
CA THR A 132 -5.85 5.80 0.58
C THR A 132 -4.95 5.51 -0.63
N CYS A 133 -4.23 4.40 -0.57
CA CYS A 133 -3.50 3.83 -1.69
C CYS A 133 -4.13 2.49 -2.04
N LEU A 134 -4.57 2.33 -3.27
CA LEU A 134 -5.21 1.13 -3.75
C LEU A 134 -4.31 0.46 -4.79
N ALA A 135 -3.85 -0.75 -4.50
CA ALA A 135 -3.09 -1.56 -5.43
C ALA A 135 -4.02 -2.55 -6.14
N LYS A 136 -4.05 -2.50 -7.47
CA LYS A 136 -4.68 -3.52 -8.32
C LYS A 136 -3.59 -4.46 -8.81
N VAL A 137 -3.74 -5.73 -8.46
CA VAL A 137 -2.85 -6.82 -8.86
C VAL A 137 -3.59 -7.65 -9.88
N ASP A 138 -3.11 -7.71 -11.11
CA ASP A 138 -3.62 -8.58 -12.15
C ASP A 138 -2.57 -9.66 -12.47
N MET A 139 -2.76 -10.85 -11.91
CA MET A 139 -1.83 -11.96 -12.10
C MET A 139 -2.01 -12.68 -13.44
N ASP A 140 -3.13 -12.45 -14.13
CA ASP A 140 -3.38 -13.02 -15.46
C ASP A 140 -2.68 -12.16 -16.53
N ALA A 141 -2.74 -10.83 -16.39
CA ALA A 141 -2.01 -9.89 -17.24
C ALA A 141 -0.57 -9.59 -16.76
N LYS A 142 -0.21 -10.04 -15.55
CA LYS A 142 1.07 -9.77 -14.85
C LYS A 142 1.34 -8.27 -14.65
N THR A 143 0.32 -7.50 -14.35
CA THR A 143 0.42 -6.05 -14.14
C THR A 143 0.12 -5.65 -12.70
N LEU A 144 0.67 -4.50 -12.31
CA LEU A 144 0.42 -3.84 -11.04
C LEU A 144 0.04 -2.40 -11.33
N GLU A 145 -1.06 -1.93 -10.77
CA GLU A 145 -1.52 -0.55 -10.93
C GLU A 145 -1.85 0.05 -9.57
N PHE A 146 -1.66 1.36 -9.43
CA PHE A 146 -1.97 2.09 -8.20
C PHE A 146 -3.00 3.19 -8.45
N SER A 147 -3.93 3.36 -7.51
CA SER A 147 -4.87 4.49 -7.45
C SER A 147 -4.74 5.14 -6.08
N ILE A 148 -4.58 6.46 -6.07
CA ILE A 148 -4.42 7.23 -4.82
C ILE A 148 -5.65 8.10 -4.62
N ASN A 149 -6.25 8.03 -3.43
CA ASN A 149 -7.44 8.79 -3.05
C ASN A 149 -8.61 8.66 -4.04
N GLY A 150 -8.75 7.49 -4.69
CA GLY A 150 -9.82 7.21 -5.65
C GLY A 150 -9.61 7.80 -7.05
N ASN A 151 -8.41 8.31 -7.36
CA ASN A 151 -8.05 8.73 -8.71
C ASN A 151 -7.96 7.55 -9.69
N GLU A 152 -7.73 7.85 -10.97
CA GLU A 152 -7.51 6.83 -12.00
C GLU A 152 -6.33 5.91 -11.64
N PHE A 153 -6.45 4.63 -12.01
CA PHE A 153 -5.35 3.68 -11.88
C PHE A 153 -4.22 4.03 -12.84
N ILE A 154 -3.00 4.04 -12.31
CA ILE A 154 -1.78 4.23 -13.09
C ILE A 154 -0.98 2.93 -13.04
N ASP A 155 -0.72 2.37 -14.21
CA ASP A 155 0.14 1.18 -14.38
C ASP A 155 1.53 1.45 -13.80
N ALA A 156 2.09 0.52 -13.03
CA ALA A 156 3.41 0.61 -12.47
C ALA A 156 4.53 0.35 -13.50
N GLY A 157 4.21 -0.20 -14.67
CA GLY A 157 5.18 -0.51 -15.72
C GLY A 157 6.12 -1.66 -15.35
N VAL A 158 5.64 -2.57 -14.49
CA VAL A 158 6.39 -3.74 -14.02
C VAL A 158 5.67 -5.01 -14.40
N THR A 159 6.44 -6.07 -14.64
CA THR A 159 5.90 -7.42 -14.86
C THR A 159 5.98 -8.21 -13.56
N LEU A 160 4.83 -8.69 -13.09
CA LEU A 160 4.74 -9.50 -11.88
C LEU A 160 5.27 -10.93 -12.12
N PRO A 161 5.80 -11.60 -11.07
CA PRO A 161 6.39 -12.93 -11.19
C PRO A 161 5.34 -14.03 -11.43
N ASP A 162 5.78 -15.19 -11.88
CA ASP A 162 4.89 -16.32 -12.15
C ASP A 162 4.39 -16.98 -10.86
N GLU A 163 5.24 -16.98 -9.84
CA GLU A 163 4.98 -17.55 -8.53
C GLU A 163 3.93 -16.78 -7.72
N GLY A 164 3.56 -15.58 -8.16
CA GLY A 164 2.59 -14.72 -7.49
C GLY A 164 3.20 -13.65 -6.59
N VAL A 165 2.33 -12.85 -6.00
CA VAL A 165 2.71 -11.76 -5.10
C VAL A 165 1.90 -11.80 -3.81
N ARG A 166 2.33 -10.99 -2.84
CA ARG A 166 1.64 -10.76 -1.58
C ARG A 166 1.66 -9.28 -1.21
N PRO A 167 0.62 -8.75 -0.56
CA PRO A 167 0.64 -7.38 -0.03
C PRO A 167 1.85 -7.13 0.87
N PHE A 168 2.41 -5.94 0.77
CA PHE A 168 3.63 -5.51 1.44
C PHE A 168 3.50 -4.06 1.91
N CYS A 169 4.04 -3.77 3.09
CA CYS A 169 4.33 -2.41 3.49
C CYS A 169 5.70 -2.30 4.18
N PHE A 170 6.27 -1.10 4.12
CA PHE A 170 7.42 -0.68 4.90
C PHE A 170 7.08 0.64 5.59
N LEU A 171 7.15 0.66 6.92
CA LEU A 171 6.80 1.77 7.80
C LEU A 171 8.06 2.20 8.57
N TYR A 172 8.74 3.24 8.10
CA TYR A 172 10.10 3.55 8.58
C TYR A 172 10.12 4.17 9.97
N HIS A 173 9.12 4.98 10.31
CA HIS A 173 9.11 5.72 11.56
C HIS A 173 8.21 5.06 12.61
N GLU A 174 8.63 5.19 13.87
CA GLU A 174 7.78 4.83 14.99
C GLU A 174 6.46 5.61 14.91
N ASN A 175 5.33 4.93 15.09
CA ASN A 175 3.97 5.47 14.95
C ASN A 175 3.47 5.72 13.52
N ASP A 176 4.25 5.39 12.47
CA ASP A 176 3.64 5.21 11.15
C ASP A 176 2.65 4.05 11.23
N SER A 177 1.43 4.23 10.74
CA SER A 177 0.47 3.13 10.72
C SER A 177 -0.48 3.15 9.54
N ILE A 178 -0.83 1.94 9.11
CA ILE A 178 -1.76 1.71 8.01
C ILE A 178 -2.82 0.68 8.40
N THR A 179 -3.97 0.74 7.72
CA THR A 179 -4.95 -0.35 7.68
C THR A 179 -4.96 -0.96 6.29
N LEU A 180 -4.62 -2.24 6.17
CA LEU A 180 -4.75 -2.99 4.92
C LEU A 180 -6.09 -3.73 4.87
N THR A 181 -6.78 -3.66 3.73
CA THR A 181 -8.03 -4.41 3.46
C THR A 181 -8.01 -4.92 2.02
N GLU A 182 -8.40 -6.18 1.79
CA GLU A 182 -8.77 -6.67 0.46
C GLU A 182 -10.18 -6.17 0.14
N VAL A 183 -10.36 -5.60 -1.05
CA VAL A 183 -11.63 -4.98 -1.47
C VAL A 183 -12.11 -5.53 -2.81
N ASP A 184 -13.43 -5.55 -3.00
CA ASP A 184 -14.02 -5.95 -4.27
C ASP A 184 -13.92 -4.83 -5.31
N ALA A 185 -14.00 -5.20 -6.59
CA ALA A 185 -13.99 -4.26 -7.71
C ALA A 185 -15.11 -3.20 -7.66
N SER A 186 -16.19 -3.48 -6.93
CA SER A 186 -17.34 -2.59 -6.74
C SER A 186 -17.19 -1.64 -5.54
N GLY A 187 -16.18 -1.82 -4.69
CA GLY A 187 -15.90 -0.96 -3.54
C GLY A 187 -15.46 0.46 -3.91
N PHE A 188 -15.18 0.71 -5.19
CA PHE A 188 -14.64 1.97 -5.74
C PHE A 188 -15.75 2.93 -6.15
N GLY A 189 -16.79 3.05 -5.33
CA GLY A 189 -17.93 3.92 -5.60
C GLY A 189 -17.44 5.26 -6.14
N SER A 190 -18.01 5.66 -7.27
CA SER A 190 -17.82 6.89 -8.06
C SER A 190 -18.14 8.18 -7.29
N GLY A 191 -17.99 8.17 -5.97
CA GLY A 191 -18.05 9.32 -5.10
C GLY A 191 -16.93 10.25 -5.49
N GLY A 192 -17.23 11.17 -6.41
CA GLY A 192 -16.40 12.31 -6.71
C GLY A 192 -16.00 12.93 -5.39
N VAL A 193 -14.73 12.76 -5.03
CA VAL A 193 -14.09 13.54 -4.00
C VAL A 193 -14.19 14.96 -4.52
N SER A 194 -15.15 15.71 -3.99
CA SER A 194 -15.28 17.13 -4.26
C SER A 194 -13.95 17.76 -3.89
N ARG A 195 -13.16 18.11 -4.92
CA ARG A 195 -11.92 18.87 -4.76
C ARG A 195 -12.26 20.06 -3.85
N PRO A 196 -11.55 20.26 -2.73
CA PRO A 196 -11.74 21.47 -1.95
C PRO A 196 -11.48 22.66 -2.88
N SER A 197 -12.49 23.51 -3.06
CA SER A 197 -12.36 24.69 -3.91
C SER A 197 -11.23 25.54 -3.35
N THR A 198 -10.21 25.80 -4.15
CA THR A 198 -9.25 26.88 -3.89
C THR A 198 -9.99 28.21 -4.05
N ALA A 199 -10.73 28.61 -3.01
CA ALA A 199 -11.25 29.96 -2.90
C ALA A 199 -10.04 30.90 -2.79
N GLY A 200 -9.92 31.79 -3.76
CA GLY A 200 -8.75 32.61 -4.02
C GLY A 200 -8.41 33.56 -2.87
N THR A 201 -7.11 33.71 -2.64
CA THR A 201 -6.55 34.93 -2.06
C THR A 201 -6.51 35.99 -3.17
N ASP A 202 -7.60 36.75 -3.28
CA ASP A 202 -7.59 38.02 -4.00
C ASP A 202 -6.88 39.05 -3.09
N SER A 203 -5.55 39.09 -3.19
CA SER A 203 -4.75 40.13 -2.56
C SER A 203 -4.90 41.41 -3.37
N GLY A 204 -5.90 42.20 -3.00
CA GLY A 204 -6.06 43.58 -3.45
C GLY A 204 -4.80 44.38 -3.15
N ILE A 205 -4.18 44.89 -4.22
CA ILE A 205 -3.21 45.96 -4.16
C ILE A 205 -3.98 47.25 -3.85
N ALA A 206 -3.61 47.91 -2.76
CA ALA A 206 -3.85 49.33 -2.51
C ALA A 206 -2.50 49.99 -2.25
#